data_AF-A0A519MA83-F1
#
_entry.id   AF-A0A519MA83-F1
#
_cell.length_a   1.000
_cell.length_b   1.000
_cell.length_c   1.000
_cell.angle_alpha   90.00
_cell.angle_beta   90.00
_cell.angle_gamma   90.00
#
_symmetry.space_group_name_H-M   'P 1'
#
loop_
_entity.id
_entity.type
_entity.pdbx_description
1 polymer ?
#
loop_
_entity_poly.entity_id
_entity_poly.type
_entity_poly.pdbx_seq_one_letter_code
_entity_poly.pdbx_strand_id
1 'polypeptide(L)'
;HPFERMLMETGIKRRYMKPYRPQTNGKVERFWRTLKEDLIEDTDFDSLEELEDELLKYLVYYNWERPHQGINGKKPIDMVSLNNK
;
A
#
# COMPACT_ATOMS: atom_id res chain seq x y z
N HIS A 1 2.16 16.84 19.56
CA HIS A 1 3.14 16.91 18.45
C HIS A 1 2.45 17.40 17.16
N PRO A 2 3.10 18.13 16.22
CA PRO A 2 2.46 18.61 14.98
C PRO A 2 1.70 17.52 14.21
N PHE A 3 2.28 16.32 14.11
CA PHE A 3 1.64 15.15 13.52
C PHE A 3 0.31 14.75 14.19
N GLU A 4 0.24 14.77 15.53
CA GLU A 4 -0.98 14.39 16.26
C GLU A 4 -2.10 15.40 16.04
N ARG A 5 -1.76 16.69 15.93
CA ARG A 5 -2.73 17.75 15.63
C ARG A 5 -3.33 17.57 14.24
N MET A 6 -2.50 17.30 13.24
CA MET A 6 -2.97 17.03 11.87
C MET A 6 -3.91 15.82 11.81
N LEU A 7 -3.62 14.73 12.55
CA LEU A 7 -4.53 13.59 12.64
C LEU A 7 -5.87 13.95 13.30
N MET A 8 -5.87 14.81 14.32
CA MET A 8 -7.11 15.29 14.96
C MET A 8 -7.92 16.17 14.01
N GLU A 9 -7.28 17.12 13.32
CA GLU A 9 -7.92 18.03 12.37
C GLU A 9 -8.51 17.30 11.17
N THR A 10 -7.88 16.22 10.71
CA THR A 10 -8.36 15.38 9.60
C THR A 10 -9.32 14.27 10.04
N GLY A 11 -9.64 14.15 11.33
CA GLY A 11 -10.50 13.09 11.85
C GLY A 11 -9.89 11.68 11.81
N ILE A 12 -8.58 11.56 11.58
CA ILE A 12 -7.88 10.27 11.48
C ILE A 12 -7.55 9.74 12.87
N LYS A 13 -8.18 8.62 13.25
CA LYS A 13 -7.88 7.95 14.51
C LYS A 13 -6.55 7.20 14.44
N ARG A 14 -5.55 7.67 15.20
CA ARG A 14 -4.28 6.96 15.38
C ARG A 14 -4.50 5.62 16.09
N ARG A 15 -3.92 4.55 15.55
CA ARG A 15 -3.89 3.21 16.16
C ARG A 15 -2.44 2.74 16.25
N TYR A 16 -2.02 2.33 17.43
CA TYR A 16 -0.71 1.72 17.64
C TYR A 16 -0.82 0.20 17.53
N MET A 17 0.20 -0.42 16.96
CA MET A 17 0.38 -1.86 17.03
C MET A 17 0.79 -2.25 18.45
N LYS A 18 0.22 -3.32 18.99
CA LYS A 18 0.71 -3.90 20.24
C LYS A 18 2.04 -4.62 19.96
N PRO A 19 3.04 -4.52 20.86
CA PRO A 19 4.23 -5.34 20.78
C PRO A 19 3.89 -6.83 20.61
N TYR A 20 4.71 -7.55 19.85
CA TYR A 20 4.58 -9.00 19.59
C TYR A 20 3.26 -9.43 18.89
N ARG A 21 2.65 -8.55 18.08
CA ARG A 21 1.48 -8.88 17.24
C ARG A 21 1.74 -8.64 15.76
N PRO A 22 2.51 -9.52 15.08
CA PRO A 22 2.85 -9.35 13.66
C PRO A 22 1.63 -9.47 12.73
N GLN A 23 0.53 -10.09 13.19
CA GLN A 23 -0.64 -10.36 12.34
C GLN A 23 -1.29 -9.08 11.78
N THR A 24 -1.12 -7.94 12.46
CA THR A 24 -1.66 -6.66 11.99
C THR A 24 -0.87 -6.07 10.82
N ASN A 25 0.38 -6.50 10.62
CA ASN A 25 1.29 -5.94 9.62
C ASN A 25 1.37 -6.78 8.34
N GLY A 26 0.90 -8.02 8.36
CA GLY A 26 1.09 -8.97 7.26
C GLY A 26 0.58 -8.49 5.89
N LYS A 27 -0.44 -7.62 5.85
CA LYS A 27 -0.92 -7.01 4.59
C LYS A 27 0.10 -6.05 3.98
N VAL A 28 0.65 -5.15 4.79
CA VAL A 28 1.63 -4.16 4.30
C VAL A 28 2.98 -4.83 4.03
N GLU A 29 3.35 -5.84 4.83
CA GLU A 29 4.55 -6.66 4.58
C GLU A 29 4.45 -7.41 3.26
N ARG A 30 3.29 -8.02 2.97
CA ARG A 30 3.06 -8.69 1.69
C ARG A 30 3.06 -7.71 0.52
N PHE A 31 2.48 -6.51 0.69
CA PHE A 31 2.55 -5.46 -0.32
C PHE A 31 4.02 -5.09 -0.64
N TRP A 32 4.82 -4.77 0.38
CA TRP A 32 6.22 -4.37 0.21
C TRP A 32 7.06 -5.46 -0.41
N ARG A 33 6.86 -6.72 0.01
CA ARG A 33 7.57 -7.85 -0.59
C ARG A 33 7.23 -7.97 -2.08
N THR A 34 5.96 -7.96 -2.44
CA THR A 34 5.54 -8.08 -3.84
C THR A 34 5.98 -6.87 -4.68
N LEU A 35 5.94 -5.65 -4.14
CA LEU A 35 6.50 -4.48 -4.83
C LEU A 35 8.01 -4.64 -5.08
N LYS A 36 8.73 -5.13 -4.07
CA LYS A 36 10.17 -5.34 -4.19
C LYS A 36 10.49 -6.38 -5.27
N GLU A 37 9.80 -7.52 -5.23
CA GLU A 37 9.94 -8.61 -6.20
C GLU A 37 9.51 -8.18 -7.62
N ASP A 38 8.37 -7.50 -7.76
CA ASP A 38 7.78 -7.19 -9.08
C ASP A 38 8.41 -5.95 -9.75
N LEU A 39 8.96 -4.99 -8.98
CA LEU A 39 9.44 -3.70 -9.51
C LEU A 39 10.91 -3.37 -9.20
N ILE A 40 11.41 -3.70 -8.00
CA ILE A 40 12.69 -3.14 -7.50
C ILE A 40 13.87 -4.07 -7.75
N GLU A 41 13.70 -5.40 -7.62
CA GLU A 41 14.84 -6.32 -7.66
C GLU A 41 15.50 -6.45 -9.04
N ASP A 42 14.73 -6.31 -10.11
CA ASP A 42 15.19 -6.53 -11.49
C ASP A 42 15.19 -5.26 -12.36
N THR A 43 15.09 -4.07 -11.72
CA THR A 43 15.04 -2.78 -12.42
C THR A 43 16.08 -1.81 -11.87
N ASP A 44 16.93 -1.31 -12.77
CA ASP A 44 17.76 -0.14 -12.49
C ASP A 44 16.99 1.13 -12.89
N PHE A 45 17.06 2.16 -12.05
CA PHE A 45 16.46 3.47 -12.33
C PHE A 45 17.57 4.49 -12.54
N ASP A 46 17.50 5.26 -13.62
CA ASP A 46 18.48 6.28 -13.98
C ASP A 46 18.32 7.55 -13.13
N SER A 47 17.16 7.74 -12.51
CA SER A 47 16.88 8.88 -11.64
C SER A 47 15.81 8.59 -10.58
N LEU A 48 15.73 9.48 -9.58
CA LEU A 48 14.65 9.44 -8.59
C LEU A 48 13.28 9.74 -9.21
N GLU A 49 13.24 10.60 -10.23
CA GLU A 49 12.02 10.96 -10.95
C GLU A 49 11.46 9.75 -11.72
N GLU A 50 12.33 8.98 -12.37
CA GLU A 50 11.95 7.73 -13.03
C GLU A 50 11.42 6.70 -12.03
N LEU A 51 12.09 6.53 -10.88
CA LEU A 51 11.59 5.65 -9.82
C LEU A 51 10.20 6.08 -9.33
N GLU A 52 9.97 7.38 -9.16
CA GLU A 52 8.66 7.90 -8.75
C GLU A 52 7.59 7.59 -9.78
N ASP A 53 7.86 7.84 -11.06
CA ASP A 53 6.93 7.56 -12.16
C ASP A 53 6.59 6.07 -12.28
N GLU A 54 7.59 5.20 -12.25
CA GLU A 54 7.39 3.74 -12.30
C GLU A 54 6.66 3.23 -11.06
N LEU A 55 6.95 3.78 -9.88
CA LEU A 55 6.22 3.46 -8.65
C LEU A 55 4.73 3.84 -8.76
N LEU A 56 4.42 5.03 -9.30
CA LEU A 56 3.02 5.46 -9.48
C LEU A 56 2.29 4.56 -10.48
N LYS A 57 2.92 4.21 -11.61
CA LYS A 57 2.36 3.26 -12.58
C LYS A 57 2.12 1.90 -11.94
N TYR A 58 3.08 1.40 -11.18
CA TYR A 58 2.97 0.13 -10.47
C TYR A 58 1.81 0.13 -9.45
N LEU A 59 1.60 1.22 -8.71
CA LEU A 59 0.48 1.35 -7.79
C LEU A 59 -0.88 1.30 -8.50
N VAL A 60 -0.99 1.88 -9.70
CA VAL A 60 -2.20 1.77 -10.53
C VAL A 60 -2.41 0.32 -10.93
N TYR A 61 -1.40 -0.32 -11.53
CA TYR A 61 -1.45 -1.73 -11.92
C TYR A 61 -1.85 -2.65 -10.74
N TYR A 62 -1.17 -2.50 -9.60
CA TYR A 62 -1.39 -3.34 -8.41
C TYR A 62 -2.84 -3.27 -7.90
N ASN A 63 -3.44 -2.08 -7.91
CA ASN A 63 -4.78 -1.84 -7.37
C ASN A 63 -5.91 -2.06 -8.38
N TRP A 64 -5.68 -1.79 -9.67
CA TRP A 64 -6.72 -1.72 -10.70
C TRP A 64 -6.66 -2.82 -11.76
N GLU A 65 -5.58 -3.60 -11.81
CA GLU A 65 -5.37 -4.60 -12.87
C GLU A 65 -4.92 -5.95 -12.32
N ARG A 66 -3.95 -5.97 -11.41
CA ARG A 66 -3.35 -7.20 -10.87
C ARG A 66 -4.42 -8.06 -10.16
N PRO A 67 -4.59 -9.34 -10.50
CA PRO A 67 -5.44 -10.26 -9.76
C PRO A 67 -4.75 -10.74 -8.48
N HIS A 68 -5.49 -10.87 -7.38
CA HIS A 68 -4.93 -11.27 -6.08
C HIS A 68 -5.53 -12.56 -5.55
N GLN A 69 -4.70 -13.58 -5.36
CA GLN A 69 -5.13 -14.90 -4.86
C GLN A 69 -5.81 -14.81 -3.49
N GLY A 70 -5.36 -13.92 -2.61
CA GLY A 70 -5.94 -13.73 -1.27
C GLY A 70 -7.37 -13.17 -1.27
N ILE A 71 -7.87 -12.71 -2.42
CA ILE A 71 -9.24 -12.21 -2.62
C ILE A 71 -9.89 -12.87 -3.84
N ASN A 72 -9.63 -14.16 -4.05
CA ASN A 72 -10.22 -14.98 -5.12
C ASN A 72 -9.99 -14.43 -6.54
N GLY A 73 -8.80 -13.89 -6.80
CA GLY A 73 -8.42 -13.36 -8.10
C GLY A 73 -9.04 -12.00 -8.42
N LYS A 74 -9.80 -11.39 -7.50
CA LYS A 74 -10.28 -10.01 -7.65
C LYS A 74 -9.13 -9.01 -7.53
N LYS A 75 -9.40 -7.78 -7.96
CA LYS A 75 -8.48 -6.66 -7.82
C LYS A 75 -8.75 -5.94 -6.50
N PRO A 76 -7.74 -5.29 -5.88
CA PRO A 76 -7.93 -4.56 -4.63
C PRO A 76 -9.05 -3.54 -4.70
N ILE A 77 -9.19 -2.84 -5.84
CA ILE A 77 -10.26 -1.86 -6.03
C ILE A 77 -11.66 -2.47 -5.93
N ASP A 78 -11.85 -3.72 -6.37
CA ASP A 78 -13.14 -4.43 -6.32
C ASP A 78 -13.58 -4.73 -4.87
N MET A 79 -12.66 -4.63 -3.92
CA MET A 79 -12.89 -4.87 -2.49
C MET A 79 -13.18 -3.59 -1.70
N VAL A 80 -12.96 -2.43 -2.32
CA VAL A 80 -13.26 -1.14 -1.69
C VAL A 80 -14.78 -0.93 -1.77
N SER A 81 -15.44 -0.93 -0.61
CA SER A 81 -16.78 -0.36 -0.53
C SER A 81 -16.63 1.17 -0.52
N LEU A 82 -17.22 1.85 -1.50
CA LEU A 82 -17.39 3.31 -1.50
C LEU A 82 -18.38 3.71 -0.39
N ASN A 83 -18.04 3.43 0.86
CA ASN A 83 -18.73 4.00 2.01
C ASN A 83 -18.08 5.35 2.29
N ASN A 84 -18.49 6.34 1.49
CA ASN A 84 -18.36 7.74 1.87
C ASN A 84 -19.28 7.96 3.08
N LYS A 85 -18.72 7.80 4.28
CA LYS A 85 -19.29 8.34 5.52
C LYS A 85 -18.60 9.65 5.85
#